data_AF-A0A1H1YZ87-F1
#
_entry.id   AF-A0A1H1YZ87-F1
#
_cell.length_a   1.000
_cell.length_b   1.000
_cell.length_c   1.000
_cell.angle_alpha   90.00
_cell.angle_beta   90.00
_cell.angle_gamma   90.00
#
_symmetry.space_group_name_H-M   'P 1'
#
loop_
_entity.id
_entity.type
_entity.pdbx_description
1 polymer ?
#
loop_
_entity_poly.entity_id
_entity_poly.type
_entity_poly.pdbx_seq_one_letter_code
_entity_poly.pdbx_strand_id
1 'polypeptide(L)'
;MIQPMKFKPRKTHPLHRLPYVGCENYVDRYGRIGYWDVPLAGGYNGGWQTGRALGNIAIKHMSQHDHDGDGGHLKSIASAWLQRASTATPDELDTLQGQVLGFMTVIGIWTHSAAAQSSCKLADCDEKTELKTANAGIGFPASGASRGSAVKQRTRSSNADSIKG
;
A
#
# COMPACT_ATOMS: atom_id res chain seq x y z
N MET A 1 -28.89 -8.34 -4.17
CA MET A 1 -28.54 -9.76 -4.44
C MET A 1 -27.06 -9.82 -4.78
N ILE A 2 -26.27 -10.59 -4.04
CA ILE A 2 -24.83 -10.73 -4.29
C ILE A 2 -24.62 -11.52 -5.58
N GLN A 3 -23.78 -11.03 -6.48
CA GLN A 3 -23.45 -11.71 -7.73
C GLN A 3 -22.17 -12.54 -7.58
N PRO A 4 -22.08 -13.73 -8.20
CA PRO A 4 -20.86 -14.52 -8.18
C PRO A 4 -19.75 -13.82 -8.98
N MET A 5 -18.55 -13.73 -8.41
CA MET A 5 -17.36 -13.26 -9.10
C MET A 5 -16.99 -14.22 -10.23
N LYS A 6 -16.57 -13.68 -11.39
CA LYS A 6 -16.24 -14.47 -12.58
C LYS A 6 -14.96 -13.97 -13.22
N PHE A 7 -14.18 -14.90 -13.78
CA PHE A 7 -13.08 -14.56 -14.68
C PHE A 7 -13.62 -13.89 -15.94
N LYS A 8 -12.83 -12.98 -16.50
CA LYS A 8 -13.20 -12.14 -17.65
C LYS A 8 -12.23 -12.40 -18.81
N PRO A 9 -12.18 -13.63 -19.38
CA PRO A 9 -11.08 -14.10 -20.25
C PRO A 9 -10.90 -13.29 -21.53
N ARG A 10 -11.95 -12.61 -22.00
CA ARG A 10 -11.96 -11.83 -23.23
C ARG A 10 -11.45 -10.38 -23.06
N LYS A 11 -11.03 -9.96 -21.86
CA LYS A 11 -10.47 -8.62 -21.65
C LYS A 11 -9.05 -8.53 -22.23
N THR A 12 -8.75 -7.41 -22.88
CA THR A 12 -7.45 -7.18 -23.55
C THR A 12 -6.29 -7.30 -22.57
N HIS A 13 -6.31 -6.52 -21.48
CA HIS A 13 -5.27 -6.56 -20.46
C HIS A 13 -5.45 -7.78 -19.54
N PRO A 14 -4.40 -8.60 -19.32
CA PRO A 14 -4.46 -9.77 -18.46
C PRO A 14 -4.97 -9.46 -17.04
N LEU A 15 -4.57 -8.34 -16.45
CA LEU A 15 -5.02 -7.92 -15.12
C LEU A 15 -6.55 -7.76 -15.05
N HIS A 16 -7.18 -7.27 -16.12
CA HIS A 16 -8.63 -7.08 -16.18
C HIS A 16 -9.40 -8.40 -16.34
N ARG A 17 -8.71 -9.53 -16.53
CA ARG A 17 -9.32 -10.87 -16.62
C ARG A 17 -9.61 -11.46 -15.24
N LEU A 18 -9.03 -10.88 -14.19
CA LEU A 18 -9.13 -11.36 -12.82
C LEU A 18 -10.53 -11.14 -12.22
N PRO A 19 -11.01 -12.06 -11.36
CA PRO A 19 -12.38 -12.04 -10.86
C PRO A 19 -12.64 -10.90 -9.86
N TYR A 20 -11.58 -10.36 -9.26
CA TYR A 20 -11.61 -9.24 -8.32
C TYR A 20 -11.25 -7.89 -8.97
N VAL A 21 -11.13 -7.82 -10.29
CA VAL A 21 -10.85 -6.57 -11.02
C VAL A 21 -12.07 -6.24 -11.87
N GLY A 22 -12.73 -5.11 -11.62
CA GLY A 22 -14.05 -4.87 -12.18
C GLY A 22 -14.72 -3.58 -11.73
N CYS A 23 -16.00 -3.50 -12.03
CA CYS A 23 -16.89 -2.41 -11.63
C CYS A 23 -18.29 -2.92 -11.27
N GLU A 24 -18.42 -4.22 -11.01
CA GLU A 24 -19.70 -4.90 -10.83
C GLU A 24 -20.22 -4.78 -9.39
N ASN A 25 -19.34 -4.78 -8.39
CA ASN A 25 -19.66 -4.68 -6.97
C ASN A 25 -19.19 -3.37 -6.34
N TYR A 26 -18.19 -2.73 -6.95
CA TYR A 26 -17.60 -1.48 -6.50
C TYR A 26 -17.09 -0.67 -7.68
N VAL A 27 -17.45 0.60 -7.69
CA VAL A 27 -16.88 1.60 -8.58
C VAL A 27 -16.24 2.66 -7.71
N ASP A 28 -15.00 3.05 -8.04
CA ASP A 28 -14.35 4.13 -7.29
C ASP A 28 -15.09 5.45 -7.50
N ARG A 29 -14.74 6.47 -6.71
CA ARG A 29 -15.37 7.81 -6.80
C ARG A 29 -15.24 8.49 -8.17
N TYR A 30 -14.43 7.94 -9.06
CA TYR A 30 -14.13 8.47 -10.39
C TYR A 30 -14.69 7.61 -11.52
N GLY A 31 -15.49 6.57 -11.23
CA GLY A 31 -16.04 5.71 -12.28
C GLY A 31 -15.02 4.71 -12.85
N ARG A 32 -13.85 4.54 -12.23
CA ARG A 32 -12.75 3.73 -12.78
C ARG A 32 -12.88 2.27 -12.35
N ILE A 33 -12.18 1.40 -13.08
CA ILE A 33 -12.07 -0.01 -12.76
C ILE A 33 -11.43 -0.17 -11.37
N GLY A 34 -12.10 -0.90 -10.49
CA GLY A 34 -11.63 -1.27 -9.17
C GLY A 34 -10.71 -2.48 -9.23
N TYR A 35 -9.58 -2.41 -8.54
CA TYR A 35 -8.65 -3.55 -8.37
C TYR A 35 -9.03 -4.45 -7.19
N TRP A 36 -10.15 -4.16 -6.52
CA TRP A 36 -10.76 -5.00 -5.50
C TRP A 36 -12.29 -4.95 -5.56
N ASP A 37 -12.83 -5.47 -6.66
CA ASP A 37 -14.25 -5.57 -6.96
C ASP A 37 -14.91 -6.81 -6.34
N VAL A 38 -14.66 -7.03 -5.05
CA VAL A 38 -15.13 -8.21 -4.30
C VAL A 38 -16.34 -7.81 -3.44
N PRO A 39 -17.44 -8.57 -3.35
CA PRO A 39 -18.53 -8.22 -2.44
C PRO A 39 -18.11 -8.16 -0.96
N LEU A 40 -18.59 -7.19 -0.16
CA LEU A 40 -18.39 -7.14 1.30
C LEU A 40 -19.50 -7.91 2.03
N ALA A 41 -19.54 -9.23 1.79
CA ALA A 41 -20.50 -10.11 2.43
C ALA A 41 -19.86 -11.40 2.94
N GLY A 42 -20.55 -12.09 3.84
CA GLY A 42 -20.11 -13.37 4.42
C GLY A 42 -19.35 -13.24 5.75
N GLY A 43 -19.23 -12.02 6.30
CA GLY A 43 -18.54 -11.73 7.56
C GLY A 43 -17.05 -12.01 7.51
N TYR A 44 -16.36 -11.85 8.64
CA TYR A 44 -14.92 -12.11 8.74
C TYR A 44 -14.49 -13.47 8.17
N ASN A 45 -15.16 -14.57 8.57
CA ASN A 45 -14.76 -15.92 8.17
C ASN A 45 -14.94 -16.17 6.67
N GLY A 46 -16.06 -15.74 6.09
CA GLY A 46 -16.29 -15.81 4.65
C GLY A 46 -15.31 -14.91 3.89
N GLY A 47 -15.03 -13.73 4.44
CA GLY A 47 -14.00 -12.82 3.95
C GLY A 47 -12.63 -13.48 3.93
N TRP A 48 -12.21 -14.13 5.01
CA TRP A 48 -10.92 -14.81 5.14
C TRP A 48 -10.73 -15.91 4.09
N GLN A 49 -11.73 -16.78 3.92
CA GLN A 49 -11.69 -17.84 2.91
C GLN A 49 -11.63 -17.25 1.49
N THR A 50 -12.42 -16.21 1.24
CA THR A 50 -12.43 -15.48 -0.03
C THR A 50 -11.06 -14.88 -0.32
N GLY A 51 -10.48 -14.14 0.63
CA GLY A 51 -9.16 -13.54 0.54
C GLY A 51 -8.08 -14.55 0.19
N ARG A 52 -8.05 -15.70 0.88
CA ARG A 52 -7.08 -16.78 0.60
C ARG A 52 -7.23 -17.34 -0.81
N ALA A 53 -8.45 -17.60 -1.27
CA ALA A 53 -8.69 -18.09 -2.61
C ALA A 53 -8.21 -17.09 -3.68
N LEU A 54 -8.53 -15.81 -3.49
CA LEU A 54 -8.12 -14.74 -4.39
C LEU A 54 -6.60 -14.50 -4.36
N GLY A 55 -5.94 -14.66 -3.20
CA GLY A 55 -4.49 -14.60 -3.07
C GLY A 55 -3.79 -15.65 -3.93
N ASN A 56 -4.28 -16.89 -3.95
CA ASN A 56 -3.73 -17.94 -4.81
C ASN A 56 -3.91 -17.61 -6.30
N ILE A 57 -5.07 -17.06 -6.68
CA ILE A 57 -5.33 -16.59 -8.04
C ILE A 57 -4.35 -15.48 -8.42
N ALA A 58 -4.13 -14.51 -7.53
CA ALA A 58 -3.20 -13.40 -7.75
C ALA A 58 -1.76 -13.88 -7.94
N ILE A 59 -1.26 -14.76 -7.07
CA ILE A 59 0.09 -15.33 -7.20
C ILE A 59 0.25 -16.08 -8.51
N LYS A 60 -0.70 -16.94 -8.86
CA LYS A 60 -0.69 -17.67 -10.14
C LYS A 60 -0.70 -16.71 -11.35
N HIS A 61 -1.45 -15.61 -11.24
CA HIS A 61 -1.48 -14.60 -12.28
C HIS A 61 -0.13 -13.90 -12.42
N MET A 62 0.45 -13.44 -11.31
CA MET A 62 1.74 -12.76 -11.30
C MET A 62 2.86 -13.66 -11.83
N SER A 63 2.86 -14.95 -11.48
CA SER A 63 3.85 -15.91 -11.99
C SER A 63 3.76 -16.15 -13.51
N GLN A 64 2.67 -15.74 -14.16
CA GLN A 64 2.41 -15.99 -15.57
C GLN A 64 2.45 -14.73 -16.45
N HIS A 65 2.19 -13.54 -15.88
CA HIS A 65 1.92 -12.33 -16.66
C HIS A 65 2.54 -11.04 -16.10
N ASP A 66 3.03 -11.02 -14.86
CA ASP A 66 3.56 -9.80 -14.24
C ASP A 66 5.06 -9.70 -14.48
N HIS A 67 5.43 -9.15 -15.64
CA HIS A 67 6.82 -9.04 -16.10
C HIS A 67 7.53 -7.79 -15.56
N ASP A 68 6.79 -6.84 -14.99
CA ASP A 68 7.33 -5.51 -14.68
C ASP A 68 7.99 -5.44 -13.29
N GLY A 69 7.82 -6.47 -12.44
CA GLY A 69 8.58 -6.66 -11.19
C GLY A 69 8.50 -5.51 -10.16
N ASP A 70 7.71 -4.48 -10.43
CA ASP A 70 7.63 -3.23 -9.66
C ASP A 70 6.58 -3.28 -8.54
N GLY A 71 5.86 -4.40 -8.44
CA GLY A 71 4.78 -4.63 -7.48
C GLY A 71 3.53 -3.78 -7.76
N GLY A 72 3.37 -3.23 -8.97
CA GLY A 72 2.26 -2.36 -9.35
C GLY A 72 0.89 -2.96 -9.05
N HIS A 73 0.70 -4.25 -9.33
CA HIS A 73 -0.57 -4.94 -9.09
C HIS A 73 -0.97 -4.97 -7.61
N LEU A 74 -0.03 -5.31 -6.72
CA LEU A 74 -0.28 -5.33 -5.27
C LEU A 74 -0.51 -3.91 -4.71
N LYS A 75 0.19 -2.89 -5.25
CA LYS A 75 -0.06 -1.47 -4.90
C LYS A 75 -1.49 -1.06 -5.26
N SER A 76 -1.99 -1.44 -6.44
CA SER A 76 -3.36 -1.15 -6.87
C SER A 76 -4.41 -1.84 -6.00
N ILE A 77 -4.18 -3.09 -5.61
CA ILE A 77 -5.05 -3.81 -4.66
C ILE A 77 -5.07 -3.09 -3.30
N ALA A 78 -3.90 -2.75 -2.75
CA ALA A 78 -3.82 -2.08 -1.45
C ALA A 78 -4.53 -0.71 -1.46
N SER A 79 -4.37 0.06 -2.54
CA SER A 79 -5.10 1.31 -2.72
C SER A 79 -6.62 1.10 -2.74
N ALA A 80 -7.09 0.06 -3.43
CA ALA A 80 -8.50 -0.29 -3.46
C ALA A 80 -9.03 -0.69 -2.07
N TRP A 81 -8.27 -1.46 -1.27
CA TRP A 81 -8.66 -1.77 0.11
C TRP A 81 -8.84 -0.53 0.97
N LEU A 82 -7.91 0.44 0.89
CA LEU A 82 -8.01 1.69 1.65
C LEU A 82 -9.25 2.51 1.26
N GLN A 83 -9.53 2.62 -0.04
CA GLN A 83 -10.74 3.30 -0.53
C GLN A 83 -12.02 2.62 -0.05
N ARG A 84 -12.03 1.29 -0.08
CA ARG A 84 -13.16 0.48 0.37
C ARG A 84 -13.41 0.63 1.86
N ALA A 85 -12.36 0.54 2.67
CA ALA A 85 -12.42 0.73 4.11
C ALA A 85 -12.98 2.11 4.49
N SER A 86 -12.67 3.16 3.70
CA SER A 86 -13.14 4.53 3.99
C SER A 86 -14.65 4.74 3.85
N THR A 87 -15.35 3.81 3.21
CA THR A 87 -16.80 3.90 2.93
C THR A 87 -17.60 2.72 3.46
N ALA A 88 -16.93 1.71 4.04
CA ALA A 88 -17.56 0.50 4.53
C ALA A 88 -18.30 0.75 5.85
N THR A 89 -19.47 0.13 6.00
CA THR A 89 -20.13 -0.05 7.31
C THR A 89 -19.29 -0.95 8.22
N PRO A 90 -19.55 -0.99 9.54
CA PRO A 90 -18.80 -1.87 10.46
C PRO A 90 -18.79 -3.35 10.05
N ASP A 91 -19.93 -3.90 9.63
CA ASP A 91 -20.04 -5.31 9.21
C ASP A 91 -19.31 -5.60 7.89
N GLU A 92 -19.35 -4.63 6.97
CA GLU A 92 -18.61 -4.68 5.72
C GLU A 92 -17.10 -4.55 5.96
N LEU A 93 -16.69 -3.75 6.94
CA LEU A 93 -15.30 -3.59 7.35
C LEU A 93 -14.77 -4.87 7.98
N ASP A 94 -15.55 -5.54 8.83
CA ASP A 94 -15.21 -6.87 9.38
C ASP A 94 -14.98 -7.90 8.27
N THR A 95 -15.87 -7.90 7.26
CA THR A 95 -15.70 -8.75 6.08
C THR A 95 -14.44 -8.38 5.28
N LEU A 96 -14.20 -7.08 5.04
CA LEU A 96 -13.03 -6.59 4.32
C LEU A 96 -11.74 -6.97 5.05
N GLN A 97 -11.70 -6.88 6.39
CA GLN A 97 -10.56 -7.31 7.19
C GLN A 97 -10.25 -8.79 6.96
N GLY A 98 -11.28 -9.65 7.01
CA GLY A 98 -11.12 -11.06 6.66
C GLY A 98 -10.52 -11.24 5.26
N GLN A 99 -11.06 -10.55 4.25
CA GLN A 99 -10.57 -10.59 2.87
C GLN A 99 -9.10 -10.17 2.73
N VAL A 100 -8.73 -9.06 3.34
CA VAL A 100 -7.36 -8.52 3.31
C VAL A 100 -6.39 -9.50 3.96
N LEU A 101 -6.70 -9.96 5.18
CA LEU A 101 -5.79 -10.81 5.93
C LEU A 101 -5.66 -12.21 5.31
N GLY A 102 -6.76 -12.76 4.78
CA GLY A 102 -6.74 -14.02 4.05
C GLY A 102 -5.88 -13.92 2.78
N PHE A 103 -5.99 -12.83 2.03
CA PHE A 103 -5.16 -12.57 0.85
C PHE A 103 -3.69 -12.43 1.23
N MET A 104 -3.38 -11.59 2.22
CA MET A 104 -2.02 -11.33 2.68
C MET A 104 -1.35 -12.55 3.30
N THR A 105 -2.11 -13.49 3.87
CA THR A 105 -1.57 -14.78 4.31
C THR A 105 -0.93 -15.54 3.16
N VAL A 106 -1.59 -15.59 1.99
CA VAL A 106 -1.04 -16.27 0.82
C VAL A 106 0.18 -15.52 0.29
N ILE A 107 0.11 -14.20 0.16
CA ILE A 107 1.26 -13.39 -0.27
C ILE A 107 2.46 -13.62 0.66
N GLY A 108 2.24 -13.59 1.98
CA GLY A 108 3.28 -13.80 2.98
C GLY A 108 3.98 -15.15 2.86
N ILE A 109 3.25 -16.24 2.59
CA ILE A 109 3.83 -17.58 2.38
C ILE A 109 4.79 -17.58 1.18
N TRP A 110 4.36 -17.00 0.06
CA TRP A 110 5.16 -16.96 -1.17
C TRP A 110 6.34 -16.01 -1.04
N THR A 111 6.14 -14.82 -0.46
CA THR A 111 7.22 -13.86 -0.19
C THR A 111 8.25 -14.43 0.78
N HIS A 112 7.83 -15.12 1.84
CA HIS A 112 8.75 -15.77 2.79
C HIS A 112 9.59 -16.84 2.10
N SER A 113 8.94 -17.68 1.28
CA SER A 113 9.63 -18.74 0.53
C SER A 113 10.64 -18.15 -0.46
N ALA A 114 10.28 -17.08 -1.17
CA ALA A 114 11.19 -16.36 -2.06
C ALA A 114 12.33 -15.69 -1.29
N ALA A 115 12.06 -15.04 -0.16
CA ALA A 115 13.07 -14.37 0.66
C ALA A 115 14.06 -15.35 1.29
N ALA A 116 13.60 -16.50 1.79
CA ALA A 116 14.43 -17.50 2.44
C ALA A 116 15.33 -18.27 1.46
N GLN A 117 14.88 -18.44 0.21
CA GLN A 117 15.59 -19.25 -0.80
C GLN A 117 16.34 -18.41 -1.83
N SER A 118 16.07 -17.10 -1.92
CA SER A 118 16.77 -16.24 -2.87
C SER A 118 18.09 -15.72 -2.30
N SER A 119 19.15 -15.83 -3.10
CA SER A 119 20.43 -15.17 -2.86
C SER A 119 20.41 -13.68 -3.24
N CYS A 120 19.23 -13.09 -3.45
CA CYS A 120 19.10 -11.75 -4.03
C CYS A 120 18.91 -10.69 -2.96
N LYS A 121 19.82 -9.68 -2.95
CA LYS A 121 19.68 -8.27 -2.47
C LYS A 121 19.20 -7.99 -1.04
N LEU A 122 18.55 -8.93 -0.34
CA LEU A 122 18.21 -8.81 1.08
C LEU A 122 19.46 -8.80 1.95
N ALA A 123 20.54 -9.44 1.50
CA ALA A 123 21.84 -9.37 2.17
C ALA A 123 22.43 -7.95 2.20
N ASP A 124 22.08 -7.10 1.23
CA ASP A 124 22.53 -5.70 1.15
C ASP A 124 21.56 -4.73 1.84
N CYS A 125 20.47 -5.23 2.43
CA CYS A 125 19.51 -4.41 3.16
C CYS A 125 20.07 -4.04 4.54
N ASP A 126 20.47 -2.78 4.72
CA ASP A 126 20.81 -2.25 6.04
C ASP A 126 19.55 -1.81 6.78
N GLU A 127 19.05 -2.68 7.65
CA GLU A 127 17.86 -2.44 8.48
C GLU A 127 17.91 -1.11 9.25
N LYS A 128 19.09 -0.66 9.67
CA LYS A 128 19.23 0.62 10.39
C LYS A 128 19.01 1.81 9.47
N THR A 129 19.51 1.73 8.24
CA THR A 129 19.28 2.75 7.22
C THR A 129 17.80 2.77 6.83
N GLU A 130 17.18 1.63 6.62
CA GLU A 130 15.74 1.56 6.30
C GLU A 130 14.86 2.09 7.44
N LEU A 131 15.17 1.74 8.69
CA LEU A 131 14.45 2.27 9.86
C LEU A 131 14.62 3.79 9.99
N LYS A 132 15.81 4.32 9.73
CA LYS A 132 16.05 5.76 9.71
C LYS A 132 15.21 6.44 8.62
N THR A 133 15.15 5.86 7.42
CA THR A 133 14.31 6.33 6.32
C THR A 133 12.84 6.32 6.70
N ALA A 134 12.35 5.24 7.32
CA ALA A 134 10.97 5.13 7.79
C ALA A 134 10.64 6.20 8.84
N ASN A 135 11.49 6.39 9.85
CA ASN A 135 11.33 7.40 10.88
C ASN A 135 11.29 8.82 10.30
N ALA A 136 12.20 9.12 9.35
CA ALA A 136 12.18 10.40 8.66
C ALA A 136 10.88 10.61 7.87
N GLY A 137 10.36 9.56 7.23
CA GLY A 137 9.12 9.59 6.45
C GLY A 137 7.87 9.91 7.28
N ILE A 138 7.81 9.51 8.55
CA ILE A 138 6.72 9.85 9.49
C ILE A 138 7.03 11.09 10.34
N GLY A 139 8.08 11.84 10.01
CA GLY A 139 8.41 13.12 10.65
C GLY A 139 9.16 13.03 11.98
N PHE A 140 9.67 11.86 12.36
CA PHE A 140 10.60 11.79 13.50
C PHE A 140 11.92 12.45 13.12
N PRO A 141 12.40 13.44 13.91
CA PRO A 141 13.68 14.06 13.65
C PRO A 141 14.77 13.00 13.79
N ALA A 142 15.66 12.90 12.80
CA ALA A 142 16.89 12.15 12.96
C ALA A 142 17.60 12.71 14.20
N SER A 143 17.75 11.90 15.24
CA SER A 143 18.38 12.29 16.49
C SER A 143 19.75 12.92 16.20
N GLY A 144 19.85 14.25 16.32
CA GLY A 144 21.10 14.98 16.07
C GLY A 144 21.00 16.40 15.53
N ALA A 145 19.88 16.86 14.97
CA ALA A 145 19.73 18.27 14.60
C ALA A 145 19.20 19.07 15.80
N SER A 146 20.07 19.40 16.75
CA SER A 146 19.77 20.41 17.77
C SER A 146 19.27 21.68 17.08
N ARG A 147 18.06 22.13 17.42
CA ARG A 147 17.59 23.48 17.10
C ARG A 147 18.45 24.49 17.86
N GLY A 148 19.62 24.78 17.30
CA GLY A 148 20.60 25.71 17.84
C GLY A 148 20.81 26.86 16.88
N SER A 149 19.94 27.87 16.93
CA SER A 149 20.32 29.27 16.73
C SER A 149 19.14 30.17 17.07
N ALA A 150 19.02 30.46 18.36
CA ALA A 150 18.38 31.67 18.82
C ALA A 150 19.13 32.86 18.18
N VAL A 151 18.49 33.54 17.23
CA VAL A 151 18.98 34.82 16.71
C VAL A 151 18.83 35.84 17.84
N LYS A 152 19.92 36.04 18.59
CA LYS A 152 20.09 37.21 19.45
C LYS A 152 20.10 38.43 18.54
N GLN A 153 19.00 39.18 18.52
CA GLN A 153 18.99 40.59 18.15
C GLN A 153 20.05 41.30 19.00
N ARG A 154 21.22 41.56 18.40
CA ARG A 154 22.23 42.43 18.98
C ARG A 154 21.90 43.85 18.54
N THR A 155 21.12 44.52 19.38
CA THR A 155 21.10 45.98 19.44
C THR A 155 22.51 46.47 19.73
N ARG A 156 23.07 47.28 18.82
CA ARG A 156 24.12 48.24 19.14
C ARG A 156 23.82 49.54 18.41
N SER A 157 23.14 50.43 19.11
CA SER A 157 23.31 51.86 18.94
C SER A 157 24.59 52.29 19.67
N SER A 158 25.53 52.94 18.98
CA SER A 158 26.24 54.09 19.55
C SER A 158 26.84 54.93 18.43
N ASN A 159 26.43 56.19 18.43
CA ASN A 159 26.94 57.31 17.64
C ASN A 159 28.46 57.51 17.79
N ALA A 160 29.10 58.06 16.76
CA ALA A 160 29.71 59.40 16.78
C ALA A 160 30.51 59.68 15.49
N ASP A 161 30.06 60.72 14.78
CA ASP A 161 30.79 61.73 14.02
C ASP A 161 32.29 61.56 13.71
N SER A 162 32.66 61.71 12.44
CA SER A 162 33.45 62.88 11.99
C SER A 162 33.82 62.90 10.49
N ILE A 163 33.35 63.94 9.80
CA ILE A 163 34.08 64.88 8.90
C ILE A 163 34.80 64.31 7.65
N LYS A 164 34.29 64.66 6.45
CA LYS A 164 34.93 65.56 5.45
C LYS A 164 34.14 65.59 4.13
N GLY A 165 33.81 66.79 3.65
CA GLY A 165 33.24 67.06 2.33
C GLY A 165 32.16 68.11 2.36
#